data_AF-A0A9D2JT31-F1
#
_entry.id   AF-A0A9D2JT31-F1
#
_cell.length_a   1.000
_cell.length_b   1.000
_cell.length_c   1.000
_cell.angle_alpha   90.00
_cell.angle_beta   90.00
_cell.angle_gamma   90.00
#
_symmetry.space_group_name_H-M   'P 1'
#
loop_
_entity.id
_entity.type
_entity.pdbx_description
1 polymer ?
#
loop_
_entity_poly.entity_id
_entity_poly.type
_entity_poly.pdbx_seq_one_letter_code
_entity_poly.pdbx_strand_id
1 'polypeptide(L)' 'MEKRKLKLPIGIENFEKLRTEGFYYIDKTAMIKELLENWGGSRFN' A
#
# COMPACT_ATOMS: atom_id res chain seq x y z
N MET A 1 26.23 -0.26 8.55
CA MET A 1 25.01 0.57 8.66
C MET A 1 23.90 -0.28 9.26
N GLU A 2 23.38 0.11 10.42
CA GLU A 2 22.30 -0.62 11.07
C GLU A 2 20.98 -0.40 10.31
N LYS A 3 20.41 -1.46 9.73
CA LYS A 3 19.09 -1.38 9.09
C LYS A 3 18.03 -1.22 10.18
N ARG A 4 17.44 -0.04 10.28
CA ARG A 4 16.28 0.20 11.16
C ARG A 4 15.16 -0.74 10.74
N LYS A 5 14.76 -1.65 11.63
CA LYS A 5 13.59 -2.52 11.44
C LYS A 5 12.33 -1.67 11.61
N LEU A 6 11.57 -1.46 10.54
CA LEU A 6 10.25 -0.83 10.64
C LEU A 6 9.26 -1.78 11.32
N LYS A 7 8.23 -1.23 11.96
CA LYS A 7 7.21 -2.00 12.67
C LYS A 7 6.13 -2.49 11.69
N LEU A 8 5.54 -3.66 11.93
CA LEU A 8 4.39 -4.11 11.14
C LEU A 8 3.11 -3.37 11.60
N PRO A 9 2.25 -2.89 10.68
CA PRO A 9 1.07 -2.10 11.02
C PRO A 9 -0.12 -2.99 11.42
N ILE A 10 0.06 -3.88 12.40
CA ILE A 10 -1.02 -4.77 12.87
C ILE A 10 -1.89 -4.02 13.88
N GLY A 11 -3.19 -3.90 13.61
CA GLY A 11 -4.13 -3.24 14.51
C GLY A 11 -4.04 -1.70 14.54
N ILE A 12 -3.43 -1.07 13.53
CA ILE A 12 -3.37 0.39 13.38
C ILE A 12 -4.40 0.85 12.36
N GLU A 13 -5.39 1.59 12.84
CA GLU A 13 -6.45 2.15 11.99
C GLU A 13 -6.23 3.64 11.68
N ASN A 14 -5.29 4.29 12.38
CA ASN A 14 -4.96 5.70 12.14
C ASN A 14 -3.83 5.85 11.10
N PHE A 15 -4.16 6.46 9.97
CA PHE A 15 -3.25 6.67 8.84
C PHE A 15 -2.10 7.65 9.12
N GLU A 16 -2.30 8.64 9.98
CA GLU A 16 -1.26 9.57 10.38
C GLU A 16 -0.16 8.87 11.19
N LYS A 17 -0.55 7.99 12.12
CA LYS A 17 0.38 7.16 12.91
C LYS A 17 1.19 6.22 12.02
N LEU A 18 0.52 5.59 11.05
CA LEU A 18 1.16 4.70 10.08
C LEU A 18 2.30 5.40 9.33
N ARG A 19 2.11 6.67 8.92
CA ARG A 19 3.12 7.45 8.18
C ARG A 19 4.22 8.07 9.04
N THR A 20 3.93 8.41 10.30
CA THR A 20 4.85 9.18 11.15
C THR A 20 5.67 8.31 12.12
N GLU A 21 5.17 7.14 12.51
CA GLU A 21 5.79 6.31 13.56
C GLU A 21 6.71 5.19 13.04
N GLY A 22 7.06 5.20 11.75
CA GLY A 22 8.01 4.24 11.17
C GLY A 22 7.44 2.83 11.00
N PHE A 23 6.17 2.73 10.61
CA PHE A 23 5.55 1.48 10.21
C PHE A 23 5.85 1.14 8.75
N TYR A 24 5.88 -0.15 8.44
CA TYR A 24 5.83 -0.63 7.07
C TYR A 24 4.45 -0.29 6.49
N TYR A 25 4.45 0.34 5.32
CA TYR A 25 3.27 0.40 4.47
C TYR A 25 3.66 -0.03 3.05
N ILE A 26 2.73 -0.68 2.36
CA ILE A 26 2.91 -1.07 0.97
C ILE A 26 1.90 -0.26 0.19
N ASP A 27 2.39 0.59 -0.71
CA ASP A 27 1.52 1.25 -1.69
C ASP A 27 1.12 0.23 -2.76
N LYS A 28 -0.17 -0.11 -2.80
CA LYS A 28 -0.73 -1.05 -3.79
C LYS A 28 -1.49 -0.33 -4.90
N THR A 29 -1.45 1.00 -4.95
CA THR A 29 -2.23 1.82 -5.89
C THR A 29 -2.00 1.37 -7.34
N ALA A 30 -0.73 1.18 -7.73
CA ALA A 30 -0.37 0.73 -9.08
C ALA A 30 -0.91 -0.67 -9.39
N MET A 31 -0.83 -1.61 -8.43
CA MET A 31 -1.34 -2.98 -8.61
C MET A 31 -2.87 -3.01 -8.72
N ILE A 32 -3.57 -2.20 -7.92
CA ILE A 32 -5.04 -2.08 -7.99
C ILE A 32 -5.44 -1.42 -9.32
N LYS A 33 -4.71 -0.39 -9.76
CA LYS A 33 -4.94 0.26 -11.05
C LYS A 33 -4.79 -0.75 -12.19
N GLU A 34 -3.67 -1.47 -12.24
CA GLU A 34 -3.43 -2.52 -13.23
C GLU A 34 -4.50 -3.61 -13.17
N LEU A 35 -4.91 -4.02 -11.96
CA LEU A 35 -6.00 -4.96 -11.79
C LEU A 35 -7.30 -4.41 -12.39
N LEU A 36 -7.69 -3.16 -12.10
CA LEU A 36 -8.90 -2.55 -12.65
C LEU A 36 -8.86 -2.39 -14.18
N GLU A 37 -7.70 -2.04 -14.72
CA GLU A 37 -7.46 -1.92 -16.17
C GLU A 37 -7.56 -3.29 -16.88
N ASN A 38 -7.13 -4.36 -16.21
CA ASN A 38 -7.09 -5.71 -16.79
C ASN A 38 -8.32 -6.59 -16.43
N TRP A 39 -9.03 -6.29 -15.35
CA TRP A 39 -10.19 -7.06 -14.84
C TRP A 39 -11.45 -6.85 -15.70
N GLY A 40 -11.43 -5.87 -16.60
CA GLY A 40 -12.41 -5.72 -17.66
C GLY A 40 -11.72 -5.84 -19.01
N GLY A 41 -11.70 -7.03 -19.60
CA GLY A 41 -11.44 -7.23 -21.04
C GLY A 41 -12.47 -6.55 -21.97
N SER A 42 -13.08 -5.44 -21.56
CA SER A 42 -13.94 -4.62 -22.40
C SER A 42 -13.30 -3.25 -22.53
N ARG A 43 -12.51 -3.15 -23.61
CA ARG A 43 -12.44 -1.94 -24.42
C ARG A 43 -13.83 -1.32 -24.49
N PHE A 44 -14.05 -0.23 -23.76
CA PHE A 44 -14.98 0.78 -24.24
C PHE A 44 -14.16 1.65 -25.18
N ASN A 45 -14.49 1.55 -26.48
CA ASN A 45 -14.18 2.58 -27.45
C ASN A 45 -14.68 3.94 -26.95
#